data_AF-A0A1G2VNR2-F1
#
_entry.id   AF-A0A1G2VNR2-F1
#
_cell.length_a   1.000
_cell.length_b   1.000
_cell.length_c   1.000
_cell.angle_alpha   90.00
_cell.angle_beta   90.00
_cell.angle_gamma   90.00
#
_symmetry.space_group_name_H-M   'P 1'
#
loop_
_entity.id
_entity.type
_entity.pdbx_description
1 polymer ?
#
loop_
_entity_poly.entity_id
_entity_poly.type
_entity_poly.pdbx_seq_one_letter_code
_entity_poly.pdbx_strand_id
1 'polypeptide(L)'
;MMLERGSESQKAVPPRSMREATSMELNADLALFAEEDRPLIERYLQGERVAPEEQRRRDLVIQEWWQKKYDFPYKHRAERQGLLGEKYSMSLRNGRGESDSDVMQEEVCFGEALLLVDSVNSQMLVAEQVSSPERMRNIKGSKVNSRSKKRKYLIGQLLIEYDVLPERVQAIVVKTNQGIRLSSNEQSEFDSYVHKRNVLLGFERKKQGEMQKLKGRLRAIDRKEDYTSSERGGRRTLSYDESSGTLFVMKDGNQKVVGEGDVVADYVWGIMYRPDVSVPDHLWRRLRKLSDITEARHRIERSFDEELAEREGTSFGIDHVPVEAIEQNIKVSAGIIAERMMKTFLTRLEYAHPKYGFRIENSNALEDTELKYDFKLVIPQKRRGVAVESEDMMREAYVENKRRVGIQFTITKLNSILFDKERQIGEARKHIAESKYLRYVKRPVDDIVLIRIPLESYGDCFKKWLAAGKPSGGPEQFLTLEEKHKIVKVLLAQNFLQLSDEEIEKLVV
;
A
#
# COMPACT_ATOMS: atom_id res chain seq x y z
N MET A 1 17.04 5.82 71.12
CA MET A 1 16.45 5.02 70.03
C MET A 1 15.61 5.96 69.16
N MET A 2 16.24 6.55 68.14
CA MET A 2 15.57 7.31 67.09
C MET A 2 15.77 6.52 65.80
N LEU A 3 14.66 6.22 65.11
CA LEU A 3 14.62 5.45 63.87
C LEU A 3 14.82 6.38 62.68
N GLU A 4 15.88 6.15 61.92
CA GLU A 4 16.13 6.73 60.60
C GLU A 4 15.05 6.27 59.62
N ARG A 5 14.32 7.22 59.02
CA ARG A 5 13.46 6.94 57.86
C ARG A 5 14.32 7.04 56.60
N GLY A 6 14.62 5.88 56.01
CA GLY A 6 15.25 5.80 54.70
C GLY A 6 14.37 6.44 53.63
N SER A 7 14.97 7.35 52.84
CA SER A 7 14.35 7.93 51.66
C SER A 7 14.24 6.86 50.57
N GLU A 8 13.03 6.37 50.31
CA GLU A 8 12.75 5.56 49.13
C GLU A 8 12.98 6.41 47.87
N SER A 9 14.02 6.05 47.11
CA SER A 9 14.29 6.59 45.78
C SER A 9 13.10 6.29 44.88
N GLN A 10 12.26 7.31 44.62
CA GLN A 10 11.21 7.24 43.61
C GLN A 10 11.85 6.83 42.28
N LYS A 11 11.50 5.64 41.77
CA LYS A 11 11.96 5.18 40.45
C LYS A 11 11.38 6.14 39.41
N ALA A 12 12.26 6.82 38.67
CA ALA A 12 11.86 7.75 37.63
C ALA A 12 10.97 7.05 36.60
N VAL A 13 9.79 7.64 36.33
CA VAL A 13 8.87 7.14 35.33
C VAL A 13 9.45 7.44 33.94
N PRO A 14 9.57 6.46 33.06
CA PRO A 14 10.13 6.67 31.73
C PRO A 14 9.21 7.51 30.82
N PRO A 15 9.77 8.27 29.86
CA PRO A 15 8.99 9.07 28.94
C PRO A 15 8.17 8.20 27.98
N ARG A 16 6.94 8.62 27.68
CA ARG A 16 6.00 7.95 26.75
C ARG A 16 6.11 8.47 25.32
N SER A 17 6.78 9.60 25.12
CA SER A 17 6.96 10.21 23.81
C SER A 17 8.29 10.93 23.69
N MET A 18 8.71 11.19 22.44
CA MET A 18 9.90 12.01 22.15
C MET A 18 9.83 13.41 22.74
N ARG A 19 8.62 13.98 22.81
CA ARG A 19 8.40 15.29 23.42
C ARG A 19 8.66 15.23 24.92
N GLU A 20 8.16 14.19 25.60
CA GLU A 20 8.40 13.98 27.02
C GLU A 20 9.88 13.71 27.32
N ALA A 21 10.56 12.89 26.51
CA ALA A 21 11.99 12.64 26.66
C ALA A 21 12.81 13.94 26.52
N THR A 22 12.46 14.79 25.55
CA THR A 22 13.08 16.10 25.37
C THR A 22 12.80 17.02 26.56
N SER A 23 11.57 17.03 27.07
CA SER A 23 11.21 17.79 28.27
C SER A 23 11.97 17.31 29.51
N MET A 24 12.20 16.01 29.67
CA MET A 24 12.99 15.45 30.76
C MET A 24 14.45 15.92 30.70
N GLU A 25 15.06 15.92 29.52
CA GLU A 25 16.42 16.44 29.35
C GLU A 25 16.54 17.94 29.63
N LEU A 26 15.57 18.72 29.12
CA LEU A 26 15.53 20.16 29.36
C LEU A 26 15.34 20.48 30.84
N ASN A 27 14.50 19.71 31.53
CA ASN A 27 14.26 19.88 32.96
C ASN A 27 15.49 19.48 33.79
N ALA A 28 16.19 18.41 33.42
CA ALA A 28 17.42 17.98 34.09
C ALA A 28 18.54 19.02 33.97
N ASP A 29 18.58 19.75 32.85
CA ASP A 29 19.60 20.74 32.55
C ASP A 29 19.14 22.19 32.76
N LEU A 30 18.00 22.40 33.43
CA LEU A 30 17.38 23.73 33.52
C LEU A 30 18.33 24.79 34.10
N ALA A 31 19.19 24.39 35.04
CA ALA A 31 20.21 25.25 35.64
C ALA A 31 21.33 25.69 34.67
N LEU A 32 21.54 24.96 33.56
CA LEU A 32 22.58 25.25 32.56
C LEU A 32 22.18 26.35 31.56
N PHE A 33 20.90 26.71 31.51
CA PHE A 33 20.42 27.83 30.69
C PHE A 33 20.81 29.17 31.34
N ALA A 34 21.02 30.19 30.49
CA ALA A 34 21.23 31.57 30.93
C ALA A 34 20.04 32.06 31.76
N GLU A 35 20.28 32.89 32.78
CA GLU A 35 19.21 33.37 33.68
C GLU A 35 18.06 34.05 32.95
N GLU A 36 18.36 34.74 31.85
CA GLU A 36 17.36 35.41 31.01
C GLU A 36 16.49 34.45 30.18
N ASP A 37 16.97 33.23 29.88
CA ASP A 37 16.24 32.25 29.07
C ASP A 37 15.54 31.18 29.92
N ARG A 38 15.94 30.99 31.20
CA ARG A 38 15.31 30.01 32.11
C ARG A 38 13.80 30.15 32.22
N PRO A 39 13.23 31.37 32.43
CA PRO A 39 11.77 31.52 32.55
C PRO A 39 11.03 31.04 31.28
N LEU A 40 11.66 31.18 30.11
CA LEU A 40 11.08 30.78 28.84
C LEU A 40 11.05 29.25 28.67
N ILE A 41 12.08 28.55 29.14
CA ILE A 41 12.14 27.08 29.14
C ILE A 41 11.19 26.50 30.20
N GLU A 42 11.10 27.09 31.39
CA GLU A 42 10.15 26.67 32.44
C GLU A 42 8.69 26.71 31.95
N ARG A 43 8.27 27.83 31.33
CA ARG A 43 6.93 27.97 30.75
C ARG A 43 6.67 26.93 29.66
N TYR A 44 7.68 26.59 28.86
CA TYR A 44 7.58 25.51 27.87
C TYR A 44 7.38 24.13 28.50
N LEU A 45 8.13 23.81 29.56
CA LEU A 45 8.01 22.56 30.29
C LEU A 45 6.64 22.42 30.97
N GLN A 46 6.04 23.54 31.38
CA GLN A 46 4.68 23.62 31.92
C GLN A 46 3.58 23.55 30.84
N GLY A 47 3.95 23.59 29.55
CA GLY A 47 3.01 23.54 28.43
C GLY A 47 2.28 24.85 28.15
N GLU A 48 2.79 25.98 28.65
CA GLU A 48 2.20 27.29 28.41
C GLU A 48 2.32 27.72 26.94
N ARG A 49 1.31 28.45 26.46
CA ARG A 49 1.36 29.10 25.15
C ARG A 49 2.04 30.46 25.31
N VAL A 50 3.06 30.70 24.50
CA VAL A 50 3.86 31.93 24.47
C VAL A 50 3.60 32.71 23.18
N ALA A 51 3.94 34.00 23.15
CA ALA A 51 3.81 34.80 21.93
C ALA A 51 4.73 34.29 20.80
N PRO A 52 4.45 34.55 19.51
CA PRO A 52 5.26 34.04 18.40
C PRO A 52 6.75 34.44 18.42
N GLU A 53 7.07 35.60 19.01
CA GLU A 53 8.46 36.06 19.18
C GLU A 53 9.18 35.29 20.29
N GLU A 54 8.52 35.11 21.43
CA GLU A 54 9.00 34.26 22.53
C GLU A 54 9.16 32.80 22.07
N GLN A 55 8.24 32.29 21.24
CA GLN A 55 8.35 30.96 20.65
C GLN A 55 9.60 30.81 19.78
N ARG A 56 9.90 31.81 18.93
CA ARG A 56 11.11 31.80 18.10
C ARG A 56 12.38 31.85 18.93
N ARG A 57 12.43 32.72 19.95
CA ARG A 57 13.56 32.78 20.89
C ARG A 57 13.74 31.45 21.62
N ARG A 58 12.65 30.85 22.14
CA ARG A 58 12.67 29.55 22.82
C ARG A 58 13.24 28.46 21.92
N ASP A 59 12.75 28.38 20.69
CA ASP A 59 13.15 27.32 19.76
C ASP A 59 14.65 27.46 19.38
N LEU A 60 15.18 28.70 19.29
CA LEU A 60 16.62 28.95 19.13
C LEU A 60 17.42 28.51 20.36
N VAL A 61 17.00 28.89 21.56
CA VAL A 61 17.67 28.51 22.82
C VAL A 61 17.74 26.99 22.98
N ILE A 62 16.66 26.27 22.66
CA ILE A 62 16.63 24.79 22.70
C ILE A 62 17.60 24.22 21.64
N GLN A 63 17.65 24.80 20.44
CA GLN A 63 18.56 24.36 19.38
C GLN A 63 20.03 24.53 19.78
N GLU A 64 20.39 25.68 20.35
CA GLU A 64 21.76 25.98 20.81
C GLU A 64 22.18 25.08 21.96
N TRP A 65 21.31 24.92 22.96
CA TRP A 65 21.56 24.00 24.08
C TRP A 65 21.74 22.57 23.58
N TRP A 66 20.89 22.11 22.65
CA TRP A 66 20.99 20.75 22.12
C TRP A 66 22.30 20.53 21.36
N GLN A 67 22.66 21.45 20.47
CA GLN A 67 23.90 21.39 19.71
C GLN A 67 25.10 21.36 20.66
N LYS A 68 25.09 22.17 21.73
CA LYS A 68 26.16 22.20 22.72
C LYS A 68 26.25 20.90 23.53
N LYS A 69 25.10 20.29 23.86
CA LYS A 69 25.04 19.08 24.69
C LYS A 69 25.42 17.80 23.94
N TYR A 70 24.98 17.67 22.69
CA TYR A 70 25.08 16.42 21.94
C TYR A 70 25.95 16.51 20.68
N ASP A 71 26.50 17.69 20.39
CA ASP A 71 27.39 17.94 19.25
C ASP A 71 26.76 17.71 17.86
N PHE A 72 25.43 17.76 17.76
CA PHE A 72 24.73 17.76 16.47
C PHE A 72 23.45 18.64 16.48
N PRO A 73 22.97 19.11 15.30
CA PRO A 73 21.86 20.06 15.24
C PRO A 73 20.53 19.47 15.71
N TYR A 74 19.77 20.20 16.53
CA TYR A 74 18.42 19.77 16.99
C TYR A 74 17.44 19.49 15.83
N LYS A 75 17.65 20.07 14.65
CA LYS A 75 16.84 19.81 13.45
C LYS A 75 17.04 18.40 12.87
N HIS A 76 18.12 17.69 13.23
CA HIS A 76 18.37 16.31 12.82
C HIS A 76 17.49 15.35 13.62
N ARG A 77 16.23 15.21 13.19
CA ARG A 77 15.20 14.45 13.92
C ARG A 77 15.59 12.99 14.16
N ALA A 78 16.24 12.33 13.20
CA ALA A 78 16.63 10.92 13.30
C ALA A 78 17.69 10.70 14.38
N GLU A 79 18.78 11.48 14.36
CA GLU A 79 19.86 11.44 15.36
C GLU A 79 19.32 11.71 16.77
N ARG A 80 18.43 12.71 16.91
CA ARG A 80 17.75 12.98 18.19
C ARG A 80 16.89 11.80 18.66
N GLN A 81 16.18 11.14 17.73
CA GLN A 81 15.34 9.99 18.05
C GLN A 81 16.15 8.77 18.47
N GLY A 82 17.27 8.50 17.81
CA GLY A 82 18.20 7.44 18.19
C GLY A 82 18.76 7.68 19.60
N LEU A 83 19.35 8.86 19.83
CA LEU A 83 19.98 9.17 21.12
C LEU A 83 19.01 9.16 22.31
N LEU A 84 17.83 9.78 22.17
CA LEU A 84 16.80 9.71 23.23
C LEU A 84 16.16 8.32 23.31
N GLY A 85 16.11 7.59 22.19
CA GLY A 85 15.73 6.19 22.15
C GLY A 85 16.65 5.38 23.06
N GLU A 86 17.93 5.29 22.75
CA GLU A 86 18.95 4.61 23.54
C GLU A 86 18.91 5.00 25.03
N LYS A 87 18.83 6.29 25.33
CA LYS A 87 18.87 6.79 26.71
C LYS A 87 17.64 6.38 27.54
N TYR A 88 16.48 6.17 26.89
CA TYR A 88 15.21 5.90 27.55
C TYR A 88 14.54 4.56 27.13
N SER A 89 15.21 3.69 26.34
CA SER A 89 14.60 2.53 25.65
C SER A 89 14.39 1.26 26.47
N MET A 90 14.86 1.17 27.73
CA MET A 90 14.56 0.00 28.57
C MET A 90 13.05 -0.13 28.95
N SER A 91 12.23 0.86 28.58
CA SER A 91 10.81 0.94 28.99
C SER A 91 9.81 1.13 27.85
N LEU A 92 10.25 1.53 26.66
CA LEU A 92 9.34 1.73 25.51
C LEU A 92 8.98 0.41 24.80
N ARG A 93 9.79 -0.65 24.96
CA ARG A 93 9.54 -1.97 24.36
C ARG A 93 8.50 -2.82 25.09
N ASN A 94 8.27 -2.62 26.39
CA ASN A 94 7.40 -3.51 27.19
C ASN A 94 5.89 -3.19 27.11
N GLY A 95 5.48 -2.20 26.31
CA GLY A 95 4.08 -1.76 26.23
C GLY A 95 3.27 -2.27 25.03
N ARG A 96 3.87 -3.03 24.10
CA ARG A 96 3.17 -3.51 22.89
C ARG A 96 3.57 -4.96 22.60
N GLY A 97 2.61 -5.87 22.69
CA GLY A 97 2.78 -7.27 22.31
C GLY A 97 3.15 -7.40 20.82
N GLU A 98 4.07 -8.33 20.53
CA GLU A 98 4.77 -8.46 19.25
C GLU A 98 3.88 -8.87 18.05
N SER A 99 2.59 -9.17 18.24
CA SER A 99 1.69 -9.59 17.16
C SER A 99 1.02 -8.45 16.38
N ASP A 100 1.08 -7.20 16.87
CA ASP A 100 0.47 -6.03 16.20
C ASP A 100 1.46 -5.25 15.31
N SER A 101 2.74 -5.63 15.31
CA SER A 101 3.82 -4.82 14.73
C SER A 101 3.79 -4.73 13.20
N ASP A 102 3.39 -5.79 12.49
CA ASP A 102 3.38 -5.80 11.03
C ASP A 102 2.20 -5.03 10.41
N VAL A 103 1.04 -5.00 11.08
CA VAL A 103 -0.12 -4.18 10.67
C VAL A 103 0.14 -2.70 11.00
N MET A 104 0.80 -2.42 12.13
CA MET A 104 1.15 -1.05 12.56
C MET A 104 2.25 -0.40 11.70
N GLN A 105 3.17 -1.16 11.10
CA GLN A 105 4.18 -0.61 10.19
C GLN A 105 3.56 -0.06 8.89
N GLU A 106 2.45 -0.63 8.43
CA GLU A 106 1.62 0.01 7.40
C GLU A 106 0.90 1.25 7.93
N GLU A 107 0.40 1.25 9.18
CA GLU A 107 -0.28 2.42 9.78
C GLU A 107 0.61 3.69 9.88
N VAL A 108 1.89 3.55 10.20
CA VAL A 108 2.82 4.71 10.27
C VAL A 108 3.15 5.24 8.87
N CYS A 109 3.35 4.36 7.90
CA CYS A 109 3.64 4.72 6.50
C CYS A 109 2.41 5.30 5.79
N PHE A 110 1.21 4.79 6.11
CA PHE A 110 -0.07 5.22 5.57
C PHE A 110 -0.54 6.52 6.24
N GLY A 111 -0.30 6.70 7.54
CA GLY A 111 -0.62 7.94 8.27
C GLY A 111 0.15 9.16 7.77
N GLU A 112 1.46 9.02 7.52
CA GLU A 112 2.29 10.09 6.94
C GLU A 112 1.92 10.38 5.48
N ALA A 113 1.64 9.33 4.68
CA ALA A 113 1.11 9.49 3.33
C ALA A 113 -0.28 10.15 3.32
N LEU A 114 -1.15 9.85 4.30
CA LEU A 114 -2.46 10.47 4.46
C LEU A 114 -2.37 11.95 4.83
N LEU A 115 -1.39 12.38 5.62
CA LEU A 115 -1.15 13.80 5.93
C LEU A 115 -0.61 14.57 4.70
N LEU A 116 0.27 13.95 3.92
CA LEU A 116 0.77 14.53 2.67
C LEU A 116 -0.35 14.62 1.61
N VAL A 117 -1.17 13.58 1.50
CA VAL A 117 -2.36 13.53 0.66
C VAL A 117 -3.42 14.52 1.16
N ASP A 118 -3.58 14.75 2.46
CA ASP A 118 -4.50 15.77 2.99
C ASP A 118 -4.00 17.20 2.71
N SER A 119 -2.69 17.44 2.72
CA SER A 119 -2.09 18.72 2.30
C SER A 119 -2.30 18.97 0.79
N VAL A 120 -2.01 17.97 -0.03
CA VAL A 120 -2.21 18.04 -1.50
C VAL A 120 -3.70 18.11 -1.84
N ASN A 121 -4.55 17.32 -1.21
CA ASN A 121 -6.00 17.37 -1.38
C ASN A 121 -6.59 18.68 -0.87
N SER A 122 -6.05 19.30 0.18
CA SER A 122 -6.52 20.63 0.61
C SER A 122 -6.13 21.71 -0.40
N GLN A 123 -4.94 21.64 -0.98
CA GLN A 123 -4.52 22.55 -2.07
C GLN A 123 -5.33 22.32 -3.34
N MET A 124 -5.64 21.07 -3.68
CA MET A 124 -6.50 20.71 -4.81
C MET A 124 -7.98 21.03 -4.54
N LEU A 125 -8.50 20.86 -3.33
CA LEU A 125 -9.88 21.23 -2.95
C LEU A 125 -10.08 22.75 -2.97
N VAL A 126 -9.04 23.52 -2.62
CA VAL A 126 -9.03 24.98 -2.80
C VAL A 126 -9.05 25.34 -4.30
N ALA A 127 -8.36 24.58 -5.15
CA ALA A 127 -8.50 24.70 -6.60
C ALA A 127 -9.89 24.20 -7.11
N GLU A 128 -10.51 23.21 -6.45
CA GLU A 128 -11.82 22.63 -6.79
C GLU A 128 -13.00 23.52 -6.40
N GLN A 129 -12.92 24.28 -5.29
CA GLN A 129 -13.93 25.29 -4.93
C GLN A 129 -14.02 26.41 -5.99
N VAL A 130 -12.99 26.56 -6.82
CA VAL A 130 -12.99 27.45 -7.98
C VAL A 130 -13.57 26.77 -9.24
N SER A 131 -13.58 25.43 -9.32
CA SER A 131 -13.96 24.66 -10.52
C SER A 131 -15.23 23.80 -10.43
N SER A 132 -16.08 23.96 -9.40
CA SER A 132 -17.37 23.24 -9.35
C SER A 132 -18.29 23.58 -10.56
N PRO A 133 -18.85 22.58 -11.27
CA PRO A 133 -19.90 22.77 -12.29
C PRO A 133 -21.14 23.51 -11.80
N GLU A 134 -21.39 23.57 -10.48
CA GLU A 134 -22.54 24.28 -9.90
C GLU A 134 -22.40 25.80 -10.00
N ARG A 135 -21.18 26.36 -9.96
CA ARG A 135 -20.96 27.78 -10.30
C ARG A 135 -21.10 28.06 -11.79
N MET A 136 -20.80 27.10 -12.67
CA MET A 136 -21.07 27.24 -14.10
C MET A 136 -22.56 27.18 -14.45
N ARG A 137 -23.41 26.50 -13.65
CA ARG A 137 -24.88 26.55 -13.84
C ARG A 137 -25.49 27.91 -13.54
N ASN A 138 -24.82 28.74 -12.73
CA ASN A 138 -25.24 30.15 -12.48
C ASN A 138 -24.80 31.13 -13.58
N ILE A 139 -24.08 30.67 -14.61
CA ILE A 139 -23.78 31.45 -15.83
C ILE A 139 -24.80 31.08 -16.92
N LYS A 140 -26.10 31.02 -16.58
CA LYS A 140 -27.18 30.77 -17.55
C LYS A 140 -27.69 32.04 -18.26
N GLY A 141 -27.04 33.19 -18.06
CA GLY A 141 -27.46 34.47 -18.63
C GLY A 141 -26.69 35.00 -19.84
N SER A 142 -25.61 34.35 -20.32
CA SER A 142 -24.82 34.89 -21.45
C SER A 142 -24.57 33.85 -22.55
N LYS A 143 -25.17 34.08 -23.72
CA LYS A 143 -24.94 33.36 -25.00
C LYS A 143 -23.53 33.63 -25.56
N VAL A 144 -22.49 33.57 -24.73
CA VAL A 144 -21.08 33.60 -25.17
C VAL A 144 -20.62 32.16 -25.29
N ASN A 145 -20.25 31.78 -26.52
CA ASN A 145 -19.81 30.45 -26.94
C ASN A 145 -19.04 29.70 -25.84
N SER A 146 -19.66 28.66 -25.26
CA SER A 146 -19.09 27.86 -24.17
C SER A 146 -17.70 27.31 -24.48
N ARG A 147 -17.40 27.11 -25.77
CA ARG A 147 -16.09 26.65 -26.27
C ARG A 147 -14.96 27.66 -26.06
N SER A 148 -15.17 28.97 -26.26
CA SER A 148 -14.08 29.95 -26.11
C SER A 148 -13.73 30.18 -24.64
N LYS A 149 -14.75 30.22 -23.76
CA LYS A 149 -14.56 30.28 -22.30
C LYS A 149 -13.83 29.03 -21.78
N LYS A 150 -14.24 27.84 -22.22
CA LYS A 150 -13.58 26.57 -21.85
C LYS A 150 -12.12 26.55 -22.31
N ARG A 151 -11.84 27.00 -23.53
CA ARG A 151 -10.47 27.08 -24.06
C ARG A 151 -9.62 28.07 -23.28
N LYS A 152 -10.11 29.28 -23.02
CA LYS A 152 -9.38 30.29 -22.23
C LYS A 152 -9.07 29.78 -20.82
N TYR A 153 -10.01 29.06 -20.21
CA TYR A 153 -9.80 28.39 -18.92
C TYR A 153 -8.69 27.33 -18.99
N LEU A 154 -8.72 26.43 -19.98
CA LEU A 154 -7.70 25.40 -20.16
C LEU A 154 -6.31 26.00 -20.38
N ILE A 155 -6.21 27.05 -21.20
CA ILE A 155 -4.95 27.77 -21.42
C ILE A 155 -4.44 28.37 -20.11
N GLY A 156 -5.32 28.99 -19.31
CA GLY A 156 -4.96 29.52 -17.99
C GLY A 156 -4.38 28.45 -17.05
N GLN A 157 -4.93 27.23 -17.07
CA GLN A 157 -4.41 26.11 -16.29
C GLN A 157 -3.05 25.63 -16.81
N LEU A 158 -2.92 25.46 -18.13
CA LEU A 158 -1.68 24.99 -18.75
C LEU A 158 -0.53 26.00 -18.60
N LEU A 159 -0.81 27.30 -18.50
CA LEU A 159 0.21 28.31 -18.21
C LEU A 159 0.84 28.16 -16.81
N ILE A 160 0.10 27.63 -15.84
CA ILE A 160 0.64 27.35 -14.50
C ILE A 160 1.63 26.16 -14.56
N GLU A 161 1.37 25.23 -15.48
CA GLU A 161 2.16 24.01 -15.70
C GLU A 161 3.17 24.17 -16.84
N TYR A 162 3.46 25.41 -17.28
CA TYR A 162 4.18 25.67 -18.52
C TYR A 162 5.49 24.88 -18.66
N ASP A 163 6.29 24.86 -17.59
CA ASP A 163 7.62 24.25 -17.56
C ASP A 163 7.62 22.73 -17.74
N VAL A 164 6.49 22.06 -17.53
CA VAL A 164 6.34 20.60 -17.67
C VAL A 164 5.58 20.20 -18.94
N LEU A 165 5.10 21.17 -19.72
CA LEU A 165 4.45 20.89 -21.00
C LEU A 165 5.48 20.52 -22.09
N PRO A 166 5.11 19.67 -23.07
CA PRO A 166 5.94 19.49 -24.27
C PRO A 166 6.16 20.82 -25.01
N GLU A 167 7.36 21.05 -25.54
CA GLU A 167 7.75 22.32 -26.20
C GLU A 167 6.75 22.80 -27.26
N ARG A 168 6.20 21.86 -28.06
CA ARG A 168 5.18 22.20 -29.06
C ARG A 168 3.89 22.70 -28.43
N VAL A 169 3.46 22.08 -27.34
CA VAL A 169 2.27 22.48 -26.58
C VAL A 169 2.52 23.81 -25.88
N GLN A 170 3.72 24.05 -25.32
CA GLN A 170 4.13 25.34 -24.78
C GLN A 170 3.96 26.46 -25.80
N ALA A 171 4.51 26.28 -27.01
CA ALA A 171 4.39 27.25 -28.10
C ALA A 171 2.93 27.52 -28.47
N ILE A 172 2.10 26.47 -28.53
CA ILE A 172 0.66 26.59 -28.81
C ILE A 172 -0.08 27.34 -27.69
N VAL A 173 0.25 27.07 -26.43
CA VAL A 173 -0.34 27.72 -25.25
C VAL A 173 -0.01 29.21 -25.22
N VAL A 174 1.25 29.58 -25.46
CA VAL A 174 1.70 30.98 -25.54
C VAL A 174 1.02 31.72 -26.68
N LYS A 175 1.01 31.15 -27.90
CA LYS A 175 0.31 31.72 -29.06
C LYS A 175 -1.17 31.97 -28.75
N THR A 176 -1.84 30.97 -28.18
CA THR A 176 -3.27 31.08 -27.85
C THR A 176 -3.51 32.14 -26.77
N ASN A 177 -2.64 32.26 -25.77
CA ASN A 177 -2.73 33.27 -24.72
C ASN A 177 -2.54 34.70 -25.26
N GLN A 178 -1.69 34.86 -26.26
CA GLN A 178 -1.48 36.12 -26.99
C GLN A 178 -2.64 36.47 -27.95
N GLY A 179 -3.68 35.64 -28.03
CA GLY A 179 -4.82 35.84 -28.92
C GLY A 179 -4.53 35.46 -30.38
N ILE A 180 -3.40 34.82 -30.66
CA ILE A 180 -3.02 34.38 -31.99
C ILE A 180 -3.86 33.14 -32.36
N ARG A 181 -4.44 33.15 -33.56
CA ARG A 181 -5.24 32.04 -34.07
C ARG A 181 -4.31 30.88 -34.45
N LEU A 182 -4.58 29.70 -33.90
CA LEU A 182 -3.86 28.48 -34.25
C LEU A 182 -4.20 28.02 -35.67
N SER A 183 -3.20 27.46 -36.34
CA SER A 183 -3.39 26.65 -37.54
C SER A 183 -4.21 25.39 -37.24
N SER A 184 -4.75 24.73 -38.28
CA SER A 184 -5.50 23.48 -38.12
C SER A 184 -4.67 22.37 -37.45
N ASN A 185 -3.38 22.29 -37.76
CA ASN A 185 -2.48 21.29 -37.17
C ASN A 185 -2.22 21.57 -35.69
N GLU A 186 -1.90 22.82 -35.33
CA GLU A 186 -1.73 23.23 -33.93
C GLU A 186 -3.02 23.06 -33.11
N GLN A 187 -4.17 23.31 -33.72
CA GLN A 187 -5.47 23.08 -33.09
C GLN A 187 -5.69 21.60 -32.80
N SER A 188 -5.41 20.72 -33.78
CA SER A 188 -5.51 19.28 -33.62
C SER A 188 -4.54 18.76 -32.55
N GLU A 189 -3.31 19.26 -32.53
CA GLU A 189 -2.29 18.89 -31.54
C GLU A 189 -2.69 19.33 -30.13
N PHE A 190 -3.20 20.56 -29.98
CA PHE A 190 -3.73 21.05 -28.70
C PHE A 190 -4.92 20.24 -28.21
N ASP A 191 -5.89 19.97 -29.09
CA ASP A 191 -7.09 19.23 -28.74
C ASP A 191 -6.73 17.77 -28.37
N SER A 192 -5.78 17.15 -29.08
CA SER A 192 -5.23 15.83 -28.75
C SER A 192 -4.55 15.83 -27.38
N TYR A 193 -3.69 16.82 -27.10
CA TYR A 193 -3.02 16.95 -25.81
C TYR A 193 -4.02 17.15 -24.67
N VAL A 194 -4.97 18.08 -24.81
CA VAL A 194 -6.02 18.34 -23.82
C VAL A 194 -6.89 17.11 -23.60
N HIS A 195 -7.22 16.37 -24.65
CA HIS A 195 -7.97 15.12 -24.53
C HIS A 195 -7.19 14.10 -23.69
N LYS A 196 -5.95 13.80 -24.06
CA LYS A 196 -5.07 12.88 -23.30
C LYS A 196 -4.91 13.32 -21.85
N ARG A 197 -4.68 14.61 -21.60
CA ARG A 197 -4.57 15.17 -20.25
C ARG A 197 -5.84 14.96 -19.43
N ASN A 198 -7.01 15.21 -20.01
CA ASN A 198 -8.29 15.01 -19.32
C ASN A 198 -8.56 13.53 -19.02
N VAL A 199 -8.15 12.62 -19.90
CA VAL A 199 -8.25 11.18 -19.67
C VAL A 199 -7.38 10.77 -18.48
N LEU A 200 -6.11 11.21 -18.43
CA LEU A 200 -5.19 10.96 -17.32
C LEU A 200 -5.71 11.53 -15.98
N LEU A 201 -6.18 12.79 -15.98
CA LEU A 201 -6.83 13.38 -14.80
C LEU A 201 -8.07 12.58 -14.36
N GLY A 202 -8.79 11.98 -15.31
CA GLY A 202 -9.90 11.09 -15.02
C GLY A 202 -9.48 9.91 -14.16
N PHE A 203 -8.35 9.27 -14.46
CA PHE A 203 -7.78 8.17 -13.68
C PHE A 203 -7.31 8.63 -12.30
N GLU A 204 -6.64 9.77 -12.19
CA GLU A 204 -6.24 10.34 -10.89
C GLU A 204 -7.46 10.59 -10.00
N ARG A 205 -8.52 11.19 -10.54
CA ARG A 205 -9.79 11.41 -9.83
C ARG A 205 -10.45 10.10 -9.40
N LYS A 206 -10.44 9.06 -10.25
CA LYS A 206 -10.95 7.72 -9.88
C LYS A 206 -10.17 7.19 -8.67
N LYS A 207 -8.83 7.20 -8.72
CA LYS A 207 -7.96 6.72 -7.63
C LYS A 207 -8.16 7.51 -6.34
N GLN A 208 -8.23 8.83 -6.42
CA GLN A 208 -8.53 9.71 -5.27
C GLN A 208 -9.93 9.43 -4.71
N GLY A 209 -10.93 9.24 -5.57
CA GLY A 209 -12.28 8.88 -5.17
C GLY A 209 -12.33 7.57 -4.39
N GLU A 210 -11.63 6.53 -4.85
CA GLU A 210 -11.52 5.27 -4.10
C GLU A 210 -10.76 5.43 -2.78
N MET A 211 -9.71 6.26 -2.73
CA MET A 211 -9.00 6.57 -1.48
C MET A 211 -9.89 7.31 -0.48
N GLN A 212 -10.72 8.26 -0.93
CA GLN A 212 -11.68 8.95 -0.06
C GLN A 212 -12.78 8.01 0.44
N LYS A 213 -13.26 7.08 -0.40
CA LYS A 213 -14.19 6.03 0.03
C LYS A 213 -13.55 5.15 1.11
N LEU A 214 -12.31 4.71 0.93
CA LEU A 214 -11.57 3.94 1.93
C LEU A 214 -11.44 4.73 3.23
N LYS A 215 -11.04 6.01 3.18
CA LYS A 215 -10.94 6.89 4.36
C LYS A 215 -12.27 7.00 5.10
N GLY A 216 -13.38 7.15 4.37
CA GLY A 216 -14.73 7.14 4.92
C GLY A 216 -15.06 5.82 5.63
N ARG A 217 -14.72 4.69 5.01
CA ARG A 217 -14.91 3.34 5.58
C ARG A 217 -14.07 3.12 6.83
N LEU A 218 -12.81 3.53 6.85
CA LEU A 218 -11.95 3.42 8.04
C LEU A 218 -12.53 4.22 9.22
N ARG A 219 -13.04 5.43 8.98
CA ARG A 219 -13.75 6.23 10.00
C ARG A 219 -15.05 5.57 10.45
N ALA A 220 -15.79 4.93 9.55
CA ALA A 220 -16.99 4.16 9.89
C ALA A 220 -16.63 2.98 10.81
N ILE A 221 -15.55 2.25 10.52
CA ILE A 221 -15.03 1.17 11.38
C ILE A 221 -14.65 1.70 12.78
N ASP A 222 -14.00 2.87 12.86
CA ASP A 222 -13.69 3.52 14.15
C ASP A 222 -14.94 3.84 14.97
N ARG A 223 -16.05 4.15 14.30
CA ARG A 223 -17.37 4.41 14.89
C ARG A 223 -18.22 3.15 15.09
N LYS A 224 -17.68 1.96 14.80
CA LYS A 224 -18.40 0.68 14.78
C LYS A 224 -19.64 0.68 13.88
N GLU A 225 -19.60 1.48 12.81
CA GLU A 225 -20.62 1.48 11.77
C GLU A 225 -20.35 0.32 10.81
N ASP A 226 -21.34 -0.55 10.63
CA ASP A 226 -21.26 -1.64 9.65
C ASP A 226 -21.64 -1.16 8.23
N TYR A 227 -21.49 -2.04 7.24
CA TYR A 227 -21.87 -1.79 5.85
C TYR A 227 -23.34 -1.38 5.73
N THR A 228 -23.64 -0.54 4.75
CA THR A 228 -25.02 -0.18 4.40
C THR A 228 -25.79 -1.40 3.88
N SER A 229 -27.13 -1.36 3.94
CA SER A 229 -27.98 -2.49 3.49
C SER A 229 -27.69 -2.93 2.05
N SER A 230 -27.40 -2.00 1.15
CA SER A 230 -27.02 -2.30 -0.23
C SER A 230 -25.66 -2.97 -0.37
N GLU A 231 -24.70 -2.65 0.51
CA GLU A 231 -23.36 -3.24 0.47
C GLU A 231 -23.32 -4.64 1.12
N ARG A 232 -24.23 -4.93 2.04
CA ARG A 232 -24.31 -6.23 2.72
C ARG A 232 -24.67 -7.38 1.77
N GLY A 233 -25.50 -7.13 0.76
CA GLY A 233 -26.06 -8.17 -0.11
C GLY A 233 -25.02 -8.95 -0.92
N GLY A 234 -23.85 -8.37 -1.19
CA GLY A 234 -22.76 -9.01 -1.92
C GLY A 234 -21.69 -9.68 -1.05
N ARG A 235 -21.84 -9.68 0.29
CA ARG A 235 -20.78 -10.12 1.21
C ARG A 235 -21.21 -11.31 2.06
N ARG A 236 -20.32 -12.29 2.17
CA ARG A 236 -20.45 -13.41 3.10
C ARG A 236 -20.27 -12.92 4.52
N THR A 237 -21.13 -13.40 5.42
CA THR A 237 -21.04 -13.09 6.84
C THR A 237 -20.06 -14.05 7.51
N LEU A 238 -19.02 -13.51 8.14
CA LEU A 238 -18.08 -14.26 8.99
C LEU A 238 -18.61 -14.28 10.41
N SER A 239 -18.92 -15.47 10.91
CA SER A 239 -19.27 -15.70 12.31
C SER A 239 -18.04 -16.17 13.08
N TYR A 240 -18.05 -16.02 14.40
CA TYR A 240 -16.99 -16.49 15.29
C TYR A 240 -17.51 -17.59 16.20
N ASP A 241 -16.77 -18.70 16.26
CA ASP A 241 -17.02 -19.76 17.22
C ASP A 241 -16.08 -19.57 18.41
N GLU A 242 -16.64 -19.14 19.54
CA GLU A 242 -15.89 -18.92 20.78
C GLU A 242 -15.23 -20.20 21.32
N SER A 243 -15.80 -21.37 21.03
CA SER A 243 -15.31 -22.64 21.57
C SER A 243 -14.03 -23.11 20.89
N SER A 244 -13.94 -22.94 19.57
CA SER A 244 -12.74 -23.26 18.77
C SER A 244 -11.82 -22.07 18.56
N GLY A 245 -12.30 -20.85 18.84
CA GLY A 245 -11.59 -19.61 18.56
C GLY A 245 -11.44 -19.32 17.06
N THR A 246 -12.30 -19.92 16.21
CA THR A 246 -12.18 -19.83 14.75
C THR A 246 -13.27 -19.00 14.10
N LEU A 247 -12.95 -18.39 12.97
CA LEU A 247 -13.91 -17.72 12.10
C LEU A 247 -14.47 -18.73 11.11
N PHE A 248 -15.77 -18.64 10.82
CA PHE A 248 -16.42 -19.51 9.86
C PHE A 248 -17.48 -18.79 9.03
N VAL A 249 -17.83 -19.37 7.89
CA VAL A 249 -19.03 -19.04 7.12
C VAL A 249 -20.01 -20.20 7.16
N MET A 250 -21.29 -19.88 7.34
CA MET A 250 -22.36 -20.86 7.15
C MET A 250 -22.69 -20.97 5.68
N LYS A 251 -22.69 -22.19 5.15
CA LYS A 251 -23.15 -22.47 3.80
C LYS A 251 -23.88 -23.80 3.75
N ASP A 252 -25.13 -23.77 3.31
CA ASP A 252 -25.99 -24.94 3.20
C ASP A 252 -26.05 -25.78 4.50
N GLY A 253 -26.04 -25.09 5.65
CA GLY A 253 -26.03 -25.71 6.97
C GLY A 253 -24.66 -26.18 7.47
N ASN A 254 -23.62 -26.15 6.63
CA ASN A 254 -22.27 -26.56 7.00
C ASN A 254 -21.40 -25.34 7.39
N GLN A 255 -20.64 -25.50 8.46
CA GLN A 255 -19.60 -24.55 8.85
C GLN A 255 -18.34 -24.80 8.06
N LYS A 256 -17.81 -23.73 7.44
CA LYS A 256 -16.49 -23.74 6.81
C LYS A 256 -15.61 -22.73 7.52
N VAL A 257 -14.49 -23.18 8.07
CA VAL A 257 -13.48 -22.32 8.68
C VAL A 257 -12.89 -21.38 7.62
N VAL A 258 -12.69 -20.12 7.99
CA VAL A 258 -12.15 -19.06 7.13
C VAL A 258 -11.09 -18.29 7.90
N GLY A 259 -9.89 -18.17 7.35
CA GLY A 259 -8.81 -17.36 7.92
C GLY A 259 -8.75 -15.96 7.31
N GLU A 260 -7.85 -15.12 7.82
CA GLU A 260 -7.57 -13.80 7.24
C GLU A 260 -7.04 -13.89 5.80
N GLY A 261 -6.23 -14.92 5.52
CA GLY A 261 -5.74 -15.19 4.18
C GLY A 261 -6.87 -15.43 3.18
N ASP A 262 -7.96 -16.08 3.59
CA ASP A 262 -9.14 -16.26 2.73
C ASP A 262 -9.83 -14.92 2.45
N VAL A 263 -9.96 -14.06 3.46
CA VAL A 263 -10.60 -12.74 3.31
C VAL A 263 -9.91 -11.89 2.24
N VAL A 264 -8.58 -12.00 2.14
CA VAL A 264 -7.78 -11.29 1.13
C VAL A 264 -7.80 -12.03 -0.21
N ALA A 265 -7.47 -13.32 -0.20
CA ALA A 265 -7.23 -14.08 -1.41
C ALA A 265 -8.53 -14.34 -2.21
N ASP A 266 -9.67 -14.53 -1.55
CA ASP A 266 -10.92 -14.84 -2.24
C ASP A 266 -11.52 -13.63 -2.98
N TYR A 267 -11.02 -12.40 -2.73
CA TYR A 267 -11.48 -11.22 -3.45
C TYR A 267 -11.24 -11.32 -4.97
N VAL A 268 -10.13 -11.92 -5.40
CA VAL A 268 -9.86 -12.12 -6.85
C VAL A 268 -10.84 -13.08 -7.52
N TRP A 269 -11.52 -13.89 -6.70
CA TRP A 269 -12.60 -14.79 -7.12
C TRP A 269 -13.99 -14.16 -6.97
N GLY A 270 -14.07 -12.86 -6.67
CA GLY A 270 -15.32 -12.12 -6.52
C GLY A 270 -16.06 -12.40 -5.21
N ILE A 271 -15.42 -13.01 -4.22
CA ILE A 271 -16.02 -13.26 -2.92
C ILE A 271 -15.55 -12.18 -1.95
N MET A 272 -16.51 -11.53 -1.30
CA MET A 272 -16.26 -10.51 -0.30
C MET A 272 -16.80 -10.92 1.07
N TYR A 273 -16.20 -10.41 2.14
CA TYR A 273 -16.57 -10.76 3.51
C TYR A 273 -16.99 -9.54 4.33
N ARG A 274 -17.86 -9.80 5.31
CA ARG A 274 -18.17 -8.89 6.41
C ARG A 274 -18.23 -9.67 7.73
N PRO A 275 -17.66 -9.17 8.84
CA PRO A 275 -17.81 -9.80 10.13
C PRO A 275 -19.24 -9.63 10.68
N ASP A 276 -19.73 -10.68 11.32
CA ASP A 276 -20.98 -10.72 12.07
C ASP A 276 -20.85 -10.03 13.43
N VAL A 277 -21.99 -9.83 14.10
CA VAL A 277 -22.05 -9.37 15.50
C VAL A 277 -21.43 -10.38 16.49
N SER A 278 -21.33 -11.66 16.13
CA SER A 278 -20.65 -12.67 16.95
C SER A 278 -19.13 -12.50 17.01
N VAL A 279 -18.53 -11.73 16.10
CA VAL A 279 -17.07 -11.57 16.06
C VAL A 279 -16.60 -10.59 17.15
N PRO A 280 -15.61 -10.97 17.99
CA PRO A 280 -15.07 -10.08 19.03
C PRO A 280 -14.58 -8.74 18.47
N ASP A 281 -14.80 -7.65 19.19
CA ASP A 281 -14.53 -6.26 18.74
C ASP A 281 -13.16 -6.05 18.06
N HIS A 282 -12.09 -6.57 18.67
CA HIS A 282 -10.73 -6.43 18.16
C HIS A 282 -10.55 -7.13 16.80
N LEU A 283 -11.12 -8.34 16.67
CA LEU A 283 -11.08 -9.14 15.45
C LEU A 283 -12.04 -8.57 14.40
N TRP A 284 -13.22 -8.10 14.80
CA TRP A 284 -14.19 -7.42 13.94
C TRP A 284 -13.54 -6.23 13.24
N ARG A 285 -12.86 -5.36 14.00
CA ARG A 285 -12.14 -4.19 13.48
C ARG A 285 -11.06 -4.59 12.49
N ARG A 286 -10.27 -5.61 12.81
CA ARG A 286 -9.18 -6.12 11.97
C ARG A 286 -9.71 -6.66 10.64
N LEU A 287 -10.72 -7.55 10.68
CA LEU A 287 -11.34 -8.13 9.48
C LEU A 287 -12.01 -7.08 8.60
N ARG A 288 -12.70 -6.10 9.20
CA ARG A 288 -13.28 -4.97 8.48
C ARG A 288 -12.22 -4.16 7.74
N LYS A 289 -11.14 -3.77 8.43
CA LYS A 289 -10.02 -3.05 7.81
C LYS A 289 -9.42 -3.87 6.66
N LEU A 290 -9.16 -5.15 6.88
CA LEU A 290 -8.57 -6.05 5.91
C LEU A 290 -9.43 -6.17 4.64
N SER A 291 -10.74 -6.39 4.79
CA SER A 291 -11.70 -6.47 3.68
C SER A 291 -11.78 -5.15 2.90
N ASP A 292 -11.92 -4.02 3.61
CA ASP A 292 -12.07 -2.70 2.96
C ASP A 292 -10.77 -2.22 2.28
N ILE A 293 -9.60 -2.51 2.86
CA ILE A 293 -8.29 -2.22 2.25
C ILE A 293 -8.07 -3.07 1.00
N THR A 294 -8.37 -4.37 1.07
CA THR A 294 -8.23 -5.28 -0.08
C THR A 294 -9.08 -4.82 -1.25
N GLU A 295 -10.35 -4.49 -1.00
CA GLU A 295 -11.27 -3.98 -2.02
C GLU A 295 -10.78 -2.66 -2.63
N ALA A 296 -10.38 -1.70 -1.79
CA ALA A 296 -9.88 -0.42 -2.28
C ALA A 296 -8.59 -0.58 -3.10
N ARG A 297 -7.66 -1.44 -2.64
CA ARG A 297 -6.42 -1.75 -3.33
C ARG A 297 -6.69 -2.29 -4.73
N HIS A 298 -7.55 -3.31 -4.86
CA HIS A 298 -7.88 -3.88 -6.16
C HIS A 298 -8.53 -2.87 -7.11
N ARG A 299 -9.39 -1.98 -6.62
CA ARG A 299 -10.01 -0.93 -7.47
C ARG A 299 -9.01 0.12 -7.93
N ILE A 300 -8.07 0.48 -7.07
CA ILE A 300 -6.99 1.41 -7.40
C ILE A 300 -6.02 0.77 -8.39
N GLU A 301 -5.59 -0.47 -8.15
CA GLU A 301 -4.75 -1.24 -9.08
C GLU A 301 -5.42 -1.36 -10.44
N ARG A 302 -6.73 -1.69 -10.48
CA ARG A 302 -7.49 -1.72 -11.73
C ARG A 302 -7.49 -0.37 -12.45
N SER A 303 -7.73 0.72 -11.73
CA SER A 303 -7.72 2.06 -12.32
C SER A 303 -6.34 2.45 -12.82
N PHE A 304 -5.28 1.97 -12.19
CA PHE A 304 -3.90 2.20 -12.60
C PHE A 304 -3.55 1.39 -13.86
N ASP A 305 -3.99 0.15 -13.96
CA ASP A 305 -3.80 -0.65 -15.17
C ASP A 305 -4.59 -0.11 -16.37
N GLU A 306 -5.81 0.39 -16.15
CA GLU A 306 -6.57 1.12 -17.18
C GLU A 306 -5.83 2.38 -17.64
N GLU A 307 -5.16 3.09 -16.73
CA GLU A 307 -4.34 4.25 -17.06
C GLU A 307 -3.10 3.85 -17.89
N LEU A 308 -2.42 2.77 -17.52
CA LEU A 308 -1.27 2.25 -18.26
C LEU A 308 -1.65 1.77 -19.66
N ALA A 309 -2.78 1.05 -19.78
CA ALA A 309 -3.30 0.59 -21.07
C ALA A 309 -3.61 1.77 -22.01
N GLU A 310 -4.23 2.82 -21.50
CA GLU A 310 -4.53 4.03 -22.28
C GLU A 310 -3.26 4.81 -22.67
N ARG A 311 -2.28 4.88 -21.77
CA ARG A 311 -1.08 5.72 -21.96
C ARG A 311 -0.01 5.05 -22.80
N GLU A 312 0.26 3.78 -22.53
CA GLU A 312 1.37 3.01 -23.11
C GLU A 312 0.88 1.99 -24.14
N GLY A 313 -0.44 1.85 -24.34
CA GLY A 313 -1.01 0.90 -25.30
C GLY A 313 -0.88 -0.56 -24.86
N THR A 314 -0.69 -0.81 -23.56
CA THR A 314 -0.54 -2.16 -23.01
C THR A 314 -1.87 -2.88 -22.93
N SER A 315 -1.87 -4.21 -23.08
CA SER A 315 -3.03 -5.04 -22.78
C SER A 315 -3.30 -5.08 -21.28
N PHE A 316 -4.56 -5.31 -20.90
CA PHE A 316 -4.90 -5.60 -19.52
C PHE A 316 -4.30 -6.92 -19.06
N GLY A 317 -3.76 -6.94 -17.86
CA GLY A 317 -3.25 -8.16 -17.24
C GLY A 317 -4.37 -9.17 -16.94
N ILE A 318 -3.96 -10.41 -16.69
CA ILE A 318 -4.87 -11.55 -16.50
C ILE A 318 -5.82 -11.36 -15.31
N ASP A 319 -5.42 -10.64 -14.26
CA ASP A 319 -6.25 -10.32 -13.09
C ASP A 319 -7.56 -9.55 -13.42
N HIS A 320 -7.66 -8.94 -14.61
CA HIS A 320 -8.83 -8.15 -15.02
C HIS A 320 -9.97 -8.98 -15.58
N VAL A 321 -9.72 -10.24 -15.95
CA VAL A 321 -10.76 -11.10 -16.54
C VAL A 321 -11.82 -11.43 -15.48
N PRO A 322 -13.08 -11.00 -15.64
CA PRO A 322 -14.11 -11.33 -14.65
C PRO A 322 -14.27 -12.84 -14.49
N VAL A 323 -14.57 -13.30 -13.28
CA VAL A 323 -14.74 -14.75 -13.01
C VAL A 323 -15.82 -15.33 -13.92
N GLU A 324 -16.86 -14.57 -14.22
CA GLU A 324 -17.95 -14.93 -15.12
C GLU A 324 -17.46 -15.20 -16.55
N ALA A 325 -16.43 -14.49 -17.01
CA ALA A 325 -15.82 -14.73 -18.33
C ALA A 325 -14.98 -16.02 -18.34
N ILE A 326 -14.30 -16.32 -17.23
CA ILE A 326 -13.54 -17.56 -17.04
C ILE A 326 -14.49 -18.78 -17.01
N GLU A 327 -15.64 -18.64 -16.34
CA GLU A 327 -16.68 -19.67 -16.24
C GLU A 327 -17.18 -20.12 -17.61
N GLN A 328 -17.33 -19.18 -18.56
CA GLN A 328 -17.82 -19.48 -19.90
C GLN A 328 -16.78 -20.24 -20.75
N ASN A 329 -15.49 -20.10 -20.46
CA ASN A 329 -14.40 -20.61 -21.30
C ASN A 329 -13.27 -21.26 -20.48
N ILE A 330 -13.61 -22.20 -19.59
CA ILE A 330 -12.67 -22.85 -18.66
C ILE A 330 -11.44 -23.44 -19.37
N LYS A 331 -11.63 -24.12 -20.50
CA LYS A 331 -10.52 -24.77 -21.24
C LYS A 331 -9.51 -23.76 -21.79
N VAL A 332 -10.00 -22.64 -22.33
CA VAL A 332 -9.16 -21.56 -22.89
C VAL A 332 -8.50 -20.77 -21.76
N SER A 333 -9.16 -20.69 -20.61
CA SER A 333 -8.71 -19.93 -19.43
C SER A 333 -7.84 -20.74 -18.46
N ALA A 334 -7.36 -21.93 -18.85
CA ALA A 334 -6.62 -22.80 -17.93
C ALA A 334 -5.35 -22.14 -17.36
N GLY A 335 -4.64 -21.34 -18.19
CA GLY A 335 -3.48 -20.56 -17.72
C GLY A 335 -3.86 -19.51 -16.67
N ILE A 336 -4.93 -18.75 -16.95
CA ILE A 336 -5.49 -17.72 -16.06
C ILE A 336 -5.93 -18.32 -14.72
N ILE A 337 -6.64 -19.45 -14.76
CA ILE A 337 -7.10 -20.17 -13.57
C ILE A 337 -5.90 -20.59 -12.74
N ALA A 338 -4.88 -21.19 -13.37
CA ALA A 338 -3.71 -21.71 -12.68
C ALA A 338 -2.88 -20.59 -12.03
N GLU A 339 -2.69 -19.47 -12.72
CA GLU A 339 -2.00 -18.29 -12.18
C GLU A 339 -2.72 -17.71 -10.97
N ARG A 340 -4.04 -17.47 -11.07
CA ARG A 340 -4.83 -16.97 -9.95
C ARG A 340 -4.81 -17.94 -8.77
N MET A 341 -5.03 -19.24 -9.03
CA MET A 341 -4.94 -20.28 -8.00
C MET A 341 -3.59 -20.27 -7.28
N MET A 342 -2.50 -20.10 -8.04
CA MET A 342 -1.15 -20.06 -7.48
C MET A 342 -0.99 -18.87 -6.54
N LYS A 343 -1.35 -17.69 -7.04
CA LYS A 343 -1.24 -16.42 -6.34
C LYS A 343 -2.07 -16.42 -5.06
N THR A 344 -3.33 -16.83 -5.13
CA THR A 344 -4.22 -16.89 -3.96
C THR A 344 -3.78 -17.95 -2.96
N PHE A 345 -3.27 -19.10 -3.43
CA PHE A 345 -2.68 -20.10 -2.55
C PHE A 345 -1.48 -19.54 -1.78
N LEU A 346 -0.55 -18.87 -2.47
CA LEU A 346 0.61 -18.23 -1.83
C LEU A 346 0.22 -17.09 -0.89
N THR A 347 -0.77 -16.26 -1.24
CA THR A 347 -1.31 -15.23 -0.35
C THR A 347 -1.88 -15.86 0.92
N ARG A 348 -2.57 -16.99 0.85
CA ARG A 348 -3.02 -17.67 2.08
C ARG A 348 -1.87 -18.18 2.93
N LEU A 349 -0.82 -18.71 2.31
CA LEU A 349 0.38 -19.14 3.04
C LEU A 349 1.09 -17.96 3.71
N GLU A 350 1.15 -16.79 3.07
CA GLU A 350 1.68 -15.55 3.65
C GLU A 350 0.97 -15.19 4.96
N TYR A 351 -0.37 -15.25 4.98
CA TYR A 351 -1.16 -14.91 6.17
C TYR A 351 -1.18 -16.03 7.22
N ALA A 352 -1.19 -17.30 6.80
CA ALA A 352 -1.19 -18.44 7.71
C ALA A 352 0.16 -18.62 8.41
N HIS A 353 1.26 -18.26 7.74
CA HIS A 353 2.61 -18.52 8.23
C HIS A 353 3.53 -17.28 8.17
N PRO A 354 3.19 -16.21 8.92
CA PRO A 354 3.92 -14.92 8.86
C PRO A 354 5.41 -15.05 9.22
N LYS A 355 5.80 -16.08 9.97
CA LYS A 355 7.19 -16.37 10.35
C LYS A 355 8.15 -16.50 9.16
N TYR A 356 7.67 -16.88 7.98
CA TYR A 356 8.50 -17.00 6.77
C TYR A 356 8.72 -15.64 6.08
N GLY A 357 7.93 -14.62 6.43
CA GLY A 357 8.17 -13.22 6.08
C GLY A 357 8.08 -12.87 4.59
N PHE A 358 7.65 -13.78 3.72
CA PHE A 358 7.46 -13.48 2.31
C PHE A 358 6.13 -12.77 2.06
N ARG A 359 6.05 -11.99 0.98
CA ARG A 359 4.81 -11.33 0.53
C ARG A 359 4.56 -11.50 -0.95
N ILE A 360 3.30 -11.57 -1.33
CA ILE A 360 2.86 -11.63 -2.73
C ILE A 360 2.34 -10.27 -3.18
N GLU A 361 2.90 -9.74 -4.26
CA GLU A 361 2.43 -8.49 -4.88
C GLU A 361 2.01 -8.74 -6.34
N ASN A 362 0.97 -8.05 -6.78
CA ASN A 362 0.49 -8.12 -8.17
C ASN A 362 1.49 -7.45 -9.11
N SER A 363 1.61 -7.98 -10.33
CA SER A 363 2.15 -7.20 -11.44
C SER A 363 1.10 -6.19 -11.92
N ASN A 364 1.54 -5.05 -12.42
CA ASN A 364 0.69 -4.15 -13.17
C ASN A 364 0.71 -4.50 -14.68
N ALA A 365 -0.17 -3.87 -15.47
CA ALA A 365 -0.31 -4.15 -16.90
C ALA A 365 0.99 -4.00 -17.70
N LEU A 366 1.84 -3.03 -17.33
CA LEU A 366 3.14 -2.81 -17.98
C LEU A 366 4.14 -3.90 -17.59
N GLU A 367 4.15 -4.31 -16.33
CA GLU A 367 5.00 -5.38 -15.83
C GLU A 367 4.70 -6.72 -16.51
N ASP A 368 3.41 -7.06 -16.65
CA ASP A 368 2.98 -8.27 -17.37
C ASP A 368 3.28 -8.18 -18.87
N THR A 369 2.94 -7.07 -19.51
CA THR A 369 3.07 -6.92 -20.98
C THR A 369 4.52 -6.76 -21.43
N GLU A 370 5.31 -5.93 -20.76
CA GLU A 370 6.66 -5.56 -21.19
C GLU A 370 7.75 -6.32 -20.41
N LEU A 371 7.58 -6.46 -19.10
CA LEU A 371 8.57 -7.14 -18.24
C LEU A 371 8.28 -8.64 -18.03
N LYS A 372 7.16 -9.16 -18.57
CA LYS A 372 6.85 -10.60 -18.70
C LYS A 372 6.93 -11.36 -17.37
N TYR A 373 6.35 -10.81 -16.30
CA TYR A 373 6.09 -11.55 -15.07
C TYR A 373 4.67 -11.32 -14.54
N ASP A 374 4.06 -12.39 -14.04
CA ASP A 374 2.66 -12.42 -13.63
C ASP A 374 2.46 -11.82 -12.22
N PHE A 375 3.39 -12.07 -11.29
CA PHE A 375 3.36 -11.50 -9.93
C PHE A 375 4.77 -11.40 -9.34
N LYS A 376 4.89 -10.80 -8.15
CA LYS A 376 6.16 -10.62 -7.44
C LYS A 376 6.14 -11.37 -6.12
N LEU A 377 7.23 -12.05 -5.83
CA LEU A 377 7.54 -12.56 -4.50
C LEU A 377 8.54 -11.63 -3.83
N VAL A 378 8.16 -11.07 -2.69
CA VAL A 378 9.00 -10.16 -1.91
C VAL A 378 9.47 -10.88 -0.66
N ILE A 379 10.77 -11.02 -0.49
CA ILE A 379 11.38 -11.63 0.69
C ILE A 379 12.32 -10.64 1.35
N PRO A 380 12.17 -10.36 2.64
CA PRO A 380 13.15 -9.57 3.38
C PRO A 380 14.49 -10.32 3.39
N GLN A 381 15.54 -9.68 2.87
CA GLN A 381 16.87 -10.27 2.85
C GLN A 381 17.46 -10.14 4.26
N LYS A 382 17.40 -11.20 5.07
CA LYS A 382 18.21 -11.28 6.29
C LYS A 382 19.67 -11.57 5.87
N ARG A 383 20.55 -10.56 5.90
CA ARG A 383 22.00 -10.80 5.77
C ARG A 383 22.49 -11.52 7.04
N ARG A 384 22.81 -12.82 6.95
CA ARG A 384 23.53 -13.54 8.02
C ARG A 384 24.90 -12.89 8.23
N GLY A 385 25.21 -12.52 9.48
CA GLY A 385 26.52 -11.97 9.88
C GLY A 385 26.51 -10.52 10.37
N VAL A 386 25.38 -9.81 10.31
CA VAL A 386 25.20 -8.54 11.03
C VAL A 386 24.07 -8.75 12.03
N ALA A 387 24.49 -8.91 13.28
CA ALA A 387 23.61 -9.10 14.42
C ALA A 387 22.82 -7.82 14.69
N VAL A 388 21.52 -7.99 14.89
CA VAL A 388 20.61 -7.07 15.60
C VAL A 388 20.41 -5.72 14.91
N GLU A 389 19.20 -5.17 15.06
CA GLU A 389 18.87 -3.78 14.79
C GLU A 389 20.02 -2.87 15.25
N SER A 390 20.85 -2.40 14.33
CA SER A 390 21.71 -1.25 14.60
C SER A 390 20.86 -0.02 14.29
N GLU A 391 20.73 0.86 15.27
CA GLU A 391 19.95 2.10 15.25
C GLU A 391 20.35 3.09 14.12
N ASP A 392 21.37 2.74 13.32
CA ASP A 392 21.95 3.56 12.25
C ASP A 392 21.55 3.18 10.81
N MET A 393 20.72 2.14 10.59
CA MET A 393 20.37 1.76 9.21
C MET A 393 19.26 2.67 8.65
N MET A 394 19.64 3.60 7.77
CA MET A 394 18.70 4.47 7.03
C MET A 394 17.58 3.65 6.37
N ARG A 395 16.35 4.15 6.42
CA ARG A 395 15.12 3.48 5.91
C ARG A 395 15.27 3.06 4.44
N GLU A 396 16.05 3.81 3.66
CA GLU A 396 16.39 3.50 2.27
C GLU A 396 17.20 2.19 2.14
N ALA A 397 18.20 1.97 2.99
CA ALA A 397 19.01 0.75 3.01
C ALA A 397 18.19 -0.49 3.43
N TYR A 398 17.20 -0.34 4.30
CA TYR A 398 16.28 -1.45 4.64
C TYR A 398 15.35 -1.82 3.48
N VAL A 399 14.95 -0.85 2.64
CA VAL A 399 14.12 -1.08 1.44
C VAL A 399 14.94 -1.70 0.29
N GLU A 400 16.24 -1.41 0.22
CA GLU A 400 17.21 -2.05 -0.68
C GLU A 400 17.51 -3.50 -0.29
N ASN A 401 17.47 -3.85 1.01
CA ASN A 401 17.68 -5.21 1.50
C ASN A 401 16.44 -6.13 1.35
N LYS A 402 15.56 -5.90 0.38
CA LYS A 402 14.45 -6.83 0.07
C LYS A 402 14.69 -7.46 -1.29
N ARG A 403 14.83 -8.79 -1.32
CA ARG A 403 14.87 -9.51 -2.59
C ARG A 403 13.45 -9.56 -3.15
N ARG A 404 13.23 -8.91 -4.28
CA ARG A 404 11.96 -8.93 -5.03
C ARG A 404 12.20 -9.71 -6.31
N VAL A 405 11.44 -10.78 -6.52
CA VAL A 405 11.58 -11.59 -7.72
C VAL A 405 10.26 -11.63 -8.47
N GLY A 406 10.29 -11.25 -9.74
CA GLY A 406 9.17 -11.41 -10.66
C GLY A 406 9.01 -12.89 -11.02
N ILE A 407 7.80 -13.42 -10.91
CA ILE A 407 7.48 -14.80 -11.24
C ILE A 407 6.74 -14.81 -12.57
N GLN A 408 7.34 -15.42 -13.59
CA GLN A 408 6.61 -15.80 -14.80
C GLN A 408 6.17 -17.25 -14.65
N PHE A 409 4.87 -17.47 -14.58
CA PHE A 409 4.28 -18.78 -14.39
C PHE A 409 3.93 -19.45 -15.73
N THR A 410 4.01 -20.78 -15.76
CA THR A 410 3.51 -21.55 -16.89
C THR A 410 3.08 -22.96 -16.53
N ILE A 411 1.99 -23.39 -17.16
CA ILE A 411 1.49 -24.77 -17.11
C ILE A 411 1.93 -25.61 -18.32
N THR A 412 2.63 -25.02 -19.29
CA THR A 412 2.99 -25.73 -20.52
C THR A 412 4.03 -26.82 -20.27
N LYS A 413 3.91 -27.92 -21.00
CA LYS A 413 4.93 -28.98 -21.05
C LYS A 413 5.85 -28.89 -22.28
N LEU A 414 5.52 -28.01 -23.24
CA LEU A 414 6.18 -27.95 -24.54
C LEU A 414 7.49 -27.16 -24.46
N ASN A 415 8.62 -27.82 -24.76
CA ASN A 415 9.96 -27.22 -24.69
C ASN A 415 10.13 -26.02 -25.63
N SER A 416 9.49 -26.02 -26.80
CA SER A 416 9.54 -24.87 -27.73
C SER A 416 8.96 -23.60 -27.09
N ILE A 417 7.80 -23.71 -26.44
CA ILE A 417 7.15 -22.59 -25.75
C ILE A 417 7.99 -22.13 -24.55
N LEU A 418 8.61 -23.07 -23.82
CA LEU A 418 9.49 -22.74 -22.71
C LEU A 418 10.72 -21.96 -23.17
N PHE A 419 11.36 -22.39 -24.27
CA PHE A 419 12.50 -21.69 -24.85
C PHE A 419 12.14 -20.26 -25.27
N ASP A 420 10.96 -20.08 -25.90
CA ASP A 420 10.48 -18.74 -26.26
C ASP A 420 10.22 -17.87 -25.02
N LYS A 421 9.62 -18.43 -23.95
CA LYS A 421 9.43 -17.73 -22.68
C LYS A 421 10.76 -17.36 -22.01
N GLU A 422 11.74 -18.25 -22.02
CA GLU A 422 13.08 -17.99 -21.48
C GLU A 422 13.78 -16.86 -22.25
N ARG A 423 13.65 -16.83 -23.58
CA ARG A 423 14.16 -15.71 -24.40
C ARG A 423 13.50 -14.39 -24.01
N GLN A 424 12.16 -14.39 -23.91
CA GLN A 424 11.39 -13.20 -23.50
C GLN A 424 11.81 -12.68 -22.12
N ILE A 425 12.01 -13.58 -21.15
CA ILE A 425 12.50 -13.22 -19.81
C ILE A 425 13.94 -12.70 -19.87
N GLY A 426 14.80 -13.28 -20.70
CA GLY A 426 16.17 -12.80 -20.92
C GLY A 426 16.22 -11.38 -21.49
N GLU A 427 15.26 -11.02 -22.34
CA GLU A 427 15.08 -9.65 -22.83
C GLU A 427 14.52 -8.75 -21.72
N ALA A 428 13.45 -9.17 -21.04
CA ALA A 428 12.84 -8.41 -19.95
C ALA A 428 13.82 -8.09 -18.82
N ARG A 429 14.72 -9.01 -18.46
CA ARG A 429 15.77 -8.78 -17.45
C ARG A 429 16.69 -7.61 -17.78
N LYS A 430 16.97 -7.36 -19.07
CA LYS A 430 17.78 -6.21 -19.51
C LYS A 430 17.02 -4.88 -19.33
N HIS A 431 15.70 -4.97 -19.34
CA HIS A 431 14.79 -3.83 -19.28
C HIS A 431 14.41 -3.41 -17.86
N ILE A 432 14.53 -4.28 -16.85
CA ILE A 432 14.20 -4.00 -15.44
C ILE A 432 14.81 -2.69 -14.93
N ALA A 433 16.06 -2.41 -15.30
CA ALA A 433 16.80 -1.23 -14.84
C ALA A 433 16.58 0.03 -15.70
N GLU A 434 15.79 -0.04 -16.77
CA GLU A 434 15.59 1.12 -17.65
C GLU A 434 14.71 2.19 -16.99
N SER A 435 15.13 3.43 -17.11
CA SER A 435 14.47 4.60 -16.52
C SER A 435 13.01 4.79 -16.95
N LYS A 436 12.63 4.26 -18.12
CA LYS A 436 11.25 4.34 -18.61
C LYS A 436 10.29 3.51 -17.76
N TYR A 437 10.70 2.34 -17.26
CA TYR A 437 9.86 1.49 -16.42
C TYR A 437 9.84 1.95 -14.97
N LEU A 438 10.92 2.54 -14.47
CA LEU A 438 11.00 3.07 -13.09
C LEU A 438 9.92 4.11 -12.76
N ARG A 439 9.33 4.76 -13.78
CA ARG A 439 8.22 5.72 -13.61
C ARG A 439 6.88 5.07 -13.25
N TYR A 440 6.68 3.83 -13.69
CA TYR A 440 5.40 3.12 -13.58
C TYR A 440 5.51 1.90 -12.66
N VAL A 441 6.71 1.38 -12.50
CA VAL A 441 7.04 0.28 -11.60
C VAL A 441 7.52 0.86 -10.27
N LYS A 442 6.60 1.04 -9.33
CA LYS A 442 6.88 1.62 -8.01
C LYS A 442 7.93 0.82 -7.21
N ARG A 443 7.98 -0.50 -7.43
CA ARG A 443 8.88 -1.44 -6.76
C ARG A 443 9.44 -2.40 -7.80
N PRO A 444 10.58 -2.08 -8.43
CA PRO A 444 11.18 -2.97 -9.41
C PRO A 444 11.63 -4.27 -8.75
N VAL A 445 11.59 -5.34 -9.53
CA VAL A 445 12.13 -6.65 -9.15
C VAL A 445 13.64 -6.68 -9.39
N ASP A 446 14.37 -7.48 -8.64
CA ASP A 446 15.82 -7.68 -8.82
C ASP A 446 16.11 -8.69 -9.93
N ASP A 447 15.19 -9.64 -10.13
CA ASP A 447 15.28 -10.70 -11.12
C ASP A 447 13.88 -11.20 -11.49
N ILE A 448 13.77 -11.91 -12.61
CA ILE A 448 12.57 -12.60 -13.06
C ILE A 448 12.90 -14.09 -13.18
N VAL A 449 12.06 -14.98 -12.64
CA VAL A 449 12.21 -16.42 -12.77
C VAL A 449 11.03 -17.06 -13.48
N LEU A 450 11.32 -17.98 -14.40
CA LEU A 450 10.32 -18.83 -15.03
C LEU A 450 10.00 -20.01 -14.13
N ILE A 451 8.74 -20.16 -13.74
CA ILE A 451 8.28 -21.24 -12.89
C ILE A 451 7.28 -22.09 -13.64
N ARG A 452 7.61 -23.38 -13.78
CA ARG A 452 6.83 -24.36 -14.51
C ARG A 452 6.18 -25.36 -13.54
N ILE A 453 4.86 -25.34 -13.46
CA ILE A 453 4.09 -26.29 -12.65
C ILE A 453 2.92 -26.81 -13.50
N PRO A 454 3.12 -27.88 -14.29
CA PRO A 454 2.12 -28.36 -15.23
C PRO A 454 1.19 -29.35 -14.50
N LEU A 455 0.23 -28.84 -13.74
CA LEU A 455 -0.83 -29.66 -13.16
C LEU A 455 -2.01 -29.74 -14.13
N GLU A 456 -2.52 -30.95 -14.35
CA GLU A 456 -3.69 -31.17 -15.20
C GLU A 456 -5.00 -30.82 -14.45
N SER A 457 -4.92 -30.73 -13.12
CA SER A 457 -6.06 -30.54 -12.22
C SER A 457 -6.58 -29.12 -12.12
N TYR A 458 -5.88 -28.07 -12.59
CA TYR A 458 -6.30 -26.67 -12.38
C TYR A 458 -7.73 -26.41 -12.88
N GLY A 459 -8.03 -26.81 -14.12
CA GLY A 459 -9.37 -26.64 -14.69
C GLY A 459 -10.44 -27.46 -13.95
N ASP A 460 -10.10 -28.64 -13.44
CA ASP A 460 -11.03 -29.49 -12.71
C ASP A 460 -11.27 -29.01 -11.28
N CYS A 461 -10.26 -28.47 -10.61
CA CYS A 461 -10.39 -27.78 -9.33
C CYS A 461 -11.35 -26.59 -9.46
N PHE A 462 -11.22 -25.80 -10.54
CA PHE A 462 -12.14 -24.70 -10.82
C PHE A 462 -13.57 -25.18 -11.04
N LYS A 463 -13.78 -26.23 -11.85
CA LYS A 463 -15.13 -26.82 -12.02
C LYS A 463 -15.71 -27.35 -10.71
N LYS A 464 -14.92 -28.03 -9.89
CA LYS A 464 -15.35 -28.52 -8.57
C LYS A 464 -15.75 -27.37 -7.65
N TRP A 465 -15.00 -26.28 -7.67
CA TRP A 465 -15.31 -25.07 -6.91
C TRP A 465 -16.62 -24.41 -7.36
N LEU A 466 -16.85 -24.28 -8.67
CA LEU A 466 -18.12 -23.80 -9.21
C LEU A 466 -19.29 -24.71 -8.82
N ALA A 467 -19.14 -26.03 -8.99
CA ALA A 467 -20.15 -27.02 -8.65
C ALA A 467 -20.48 -27.02 -7.15
N ALA A 468 -19.48 -26.76 -6.30
CA ALA A 468 -19.66 -26.58 -4.87
C ALA A 468 -20.25 -25.20 -4.50
N GLY A 469 -20.64 -24.35 -5.46
CA GLY A 469 -21.22 -23.01 -5.23
C GLY A 469 -20.20 -21.96 -4.79
N LYS A 470 -18.95 -22.06 -5.26
CA LYS A 470 -17.85 -21.12 -4.97
C LYS A 470 -17.47 -21.01 -3.48
N PRO A 471 -17.22 -22.11 -2.73
CA PRO A 471 -16.89 -22.02 -1.30
C PRO A 471 -15.66 -21.13 -1.02
N SER A 472 -15.51 -20.63 0.22
CA SER A 472 -14.31 -19.88 0.65
C SER A 472 -13.04 -20.74 0.50
N GLY A 473 -11.90 -20.12 0.25
CA GLY A 473 -10.62 -20.80 -0.01
C GLY A 473 -10.31 -21.03 -1.49
N GLY A 474 -11.10 -20.45 -2.39
CA GLY A 474 -10.91 -20.54 -3.84
C GLY A 474 -10.90 -21.97 -4.41
N PRO A 475 -10.67 -22.13 -5.72
CA PRO A 475 -10.50 -23.44 -6.36
C PRO A 475 -9.28 -24.25 -5.89
N GLU A 476 -8.23 -23.59 -5.43
CA GLU A 476 -7.00 -24.16 -4.87
C GLU A 476 -7.24 -25.04 -3.64
N GLN A 477 -8.37 -24.89 -2.93
CA GLN A 477 -8.74 -25.81 -1.86
C GLN A 477 -8.95 -27.25 -2.34
N PHE A 478 -9.25 -27.44 -3.64
CA PHE A 478 -9.45 -28.75 -4.26
C PHE A 478 -8.16 -29.38 -4.80
N LEU A 479 -7.02 -28.68 -4.68
CA LEU A 479 -5.71 -29.28 -4.95
C LEU A 479 -5.42 -30.37 -3.91
N THR A 480 -4.84 -31.46 -4.38
CA THR A 480 -4.34 -32.53 -3.51
C THR A 480 -3.16 -32.04 -2.67
N LEU A 481 -2.89 -32.73 -1.56
CA LEU A 481 -1.75 -32.43 -0.70
C LEU A 481 -0.43 -32.50 -1.48
N GLU A 482 -0.27 -33.50 -2.36
CA GLU A 482 0.90 -33.68 -3.22
C GLU A 482 1.10 -32.50 -4.19
N GLU A 483 0.02 -32.00 -4.77
CA GLU A 483 0.07 -30.84 -5.68
C GLU A 483 0.46 -29.57 -4.95
N LYS A 484 -0.14 -29.32 -3.79
CA LYS A 484 0.23 -28.17 -2.96
C LYS A 484 1.67 -28.27 -2.46
N HIS A 485 2.14 -29.45 -2.07
CA HIS A 485 3.53 -29.70 -1.71
C HIS A 485 4.46 -29.39 -2.88
N LYS A 486 4.14 -29.88 -4.09
CA LYS A 486 4.90 -29.58 -5.32
C LYS A 486 4.96 -28.08 -5.60
N ILE A 487 3.85 -27.37 -5.40
CA ILE A 487 3.79 -25.92 -5.54
C ILE A 487 4.76 -25.23 -4.59
N VAL A 488 4.68 -25.50 -3.29
CA VAL A 488 5.55 -24.88 -2.28
C VAL A 488 7.01 -25.24 -2.51
N LYS A 489 7.30 -26.50 -2.87
CA LYS A 489 8.65 -26.97 -3.17
C LYS A 489 9.28 -26.21 -4.32
N VAL A 490 8.57 -26.10 -5.45
CA VAL A 490 9.07 -25.42 -6.65
C VAL A 490 9.13 -23.92 -6.42
N LEU A 491 8.06 -23.29 -5.91
CA LEU A 491 8.03 -21.84 -5.73
C LEU A 491 8.92 -21.41 -4.59
N LEU A 492 8.66 -21.85 -3.36
CA LEU A 492 9.30 -21.30 -2.18
C LEU A 492 10.61 -21.98 -1.82
N ALA A 493 10.62 -23.31 -1.70
CA ALA A 493 11.77 -24.02 -1.15
C ALA A 493 13.01 -23.98 -2.07
N GLN A 494 12.84 -24.32 -3.34
CA GLN A 494 13.95 -24.42 -4.30
C GLN A 494 14.49 -23.06 -4.75
N ASN A 495 13.64 -22.04 -4.84
CA ASN A 495 14.04 -20.75 -5.40
C ASN A 495 14.34 -19.68 -4.35
N PHE A 496 13.82 -19.81 -3.10
CA PHE A 496 13.84 -18.68 -2.18
C PHE A 496 14.12 -18.94 -0.71
N LEU A 497 13.47 -19.92 -0.07
CA LEU A 497 13.45 -20.09 1.39
C LEU A 497 14.26 -21.28 1.92
N GLN A 498 14.74 -22.18 1.04
CA GLN A 498 15.54 -23.37 1.43
C GLN A 498 14.86 -24.23 2.51
N LEU A 499 13.55 -24.46 2.38
CA LEU A 499 12.76 -25.21 3.35
C LEU A 499 13.04 -26.72 3.26
N SER A 500 13.03 -27.42 4.40
CA SER A 500 13.01 -28.90 4.42
C SER A 500 11.65 -29.45 3.98
N ASP A 501 11.59 -30.72 3.54
CA ASP A 501 10.32 -31.35 3.16
C ASP A 501 9.32 -31.37 4.34
N GLU A 502 9.80 -31.51 5.59
CA GLU A 502 8.96 -31.44 6.80
C GLU A 502 8.40 -30.03 7.05
N GLU A 503 9.17 -28.99 6.74
CA GLU A 503 8.69 -27.59 6.82
C GLU A 503 7.65 -27.30 5.72
N ILE A 504 7.81 -27.91 4.55
CA ILE A 504 6.84 -27.82 3.45
C ILE A 504 5.55 -28.53 3.83
N GLU A 505 5.61 -29.74 4.41
CA GLU A 505 4.41 -30.44 4.88
C GLU A 505 3.63 -29.60 5.91
N LYS A 506 4.33 -29.01 6.89
CA LYS A 506 3.72 -28.10 7.88
C LYS A 506 3.13 -26.82 7.28
N LEU A 507 3.60 -26.39 6.12
CA LEU A 507 3.07 -25.21 5.44
C LEU A 507 1.72 -25.50 4.78
N VAL A 508 1.54 -26.73 4.30
CA VAL A 508 0.45 -27.10 3.39
C VAL A 508 -0.74 -27.74 4.11
N VAL A 509 -0.49 -28.35 5.27
CA VAL A 509 -1.51 -28.85 6.20
C VAL A 509 -2.09 -27.69 6.99
#